data_AF-A0A0U5ICF0-F1
#
_entry.id   AF-A0A0U5ICF0-F1
#
_cell.length_a   1.000
_cell.length_b   1.000
_cell.length_c   1.000
_cell.angle_alpha   90.00
_cell.angle_beta   90.00
_cell.angle_gamma   90.00
#
_symmetry.space_group_name_H-M   'P 1'
#
loop_
_entity.id
_entity.type
_entity.pdbx_description
1 polymer ?
#
loop_
_entity_poly.entity_id
_entity_poly.type
_entity_poly.pdbx_seq_one_letter_code
_entity_poly.pdbx_strand_id
1 'polypeptide(L)'
;MRRFTPPARLPSVSFFDIKLIMNSSQRKTLVAIFSHPVNGNLEWRKIESLFLALGATKDEGAGSAVTFFLNDQRADFHRPHPQKEALKYRVKAAREFLENAGITP
;
A
#
# COMPACT_ATOMS: atom_id res chain seq x y z
N MET A 1 20.89 15.01 5.18
CA MET A 1 20.06 14.35 4.15
C MET A 1 20.60 12.95 3.92
N ARG A 2 19.91 11.91 4.40
CA ARG A 2 20.35 10.51 4.17
C ARG A 2 20.02 10.15 2.73
N ARG A 3 21.05 9.89 1.92
CA ARG A 3 20.89 9.35 0.57
C ARG A 3 20.35 7.93 0.71
N PHE A 4 19.11 7.73 0.32
CA PHE A 4 18.52 6.40 0.16
C PHE A 4 19.12 5.80 -1.11
N THR A 5 19.95 4.77 -0.96
CA THR A 5 20.40 3.96 -2.09
C THR A 5 19.35 2.86 -2.26
N PRO A 6 18.57 2.86 -3.36
CA PRO A 6 17.60 1.78 -3.58
C PRO A 6 18.36 0.44 -3.68
N PRO A 7 17.85 -0.64 -3.07
CA PRO A 7 18.46 -1.96 -3.21
C PRO A 7 18.43 -2.38 -4.69
N ALA A 8 19.42 -3.17 -5.10
CA ALA A 8 19.53 -3.70 -6.46
C ALA A 8 18.21 -4.33 -6.92
N ARG A 9 17.78 -3.95 -8.14
CA ARG A 9 16.56 -4.43 -8.81
C ARG A 9 16.36 -5.93 -8.57
N LEU A 10 15.42 -6.29 -7.70
CA LEU A 10 15.08 -7.68 -7.44
C LEU A 10 14.51 -8.31 -8.73
N PRO A 11 14.77 -9.60 -8.99
CA PRO A 11 14.15 -10.29 -10.12
C PRO A 11 12.63 -10.13 -10.04
N SER A 12 12.00 -9.87 -11.18
CA SER A 12 10.57 -9.63 -11.31
C SER A 12 9.77 -10.67 -10.53
N VAL A 13 9.22 -10.25 -9.38
CA VAL A 13 8.35 -11.09 -8.55
C VAL A 13 7.15 -11.47 -9.41
N SER A 14 6.94 -12.76 -9.69
CA SER A 14 5.88 -13.15 -10.61
C SER A 14 4.52 -12.96 -9.95
N PHE A 15 3.48 -12.73 -10.76
CA PHE A 15 2.10 -12.61 -10.28
C PHE A 15 1.67 -13.80 -9.39
N PHE A 16 2.24 -14.99 -9.63
CA PHE A 16 2.00 -16.20 -8.84
C PHE A 16 2.59 -16.12 -7.43
N ASP A 17 3.77 -15.52 -7.27
CA ASP A 17 4.43 -15.36 -5.98
C ASP A 17 3.65 -14.38 -5.07
N ILE A 18 3.13 -13.30 -5.66
CA ILE A 18 2.33 -12.29 -4.95
C ILE A 18 1.06 -12.93 -4.34
N LYS A 19 0.44 -13.89 -5.03
CA LYS A 19 -0.77 -14.57 -4.58
C LYS A 19 -0.55 -15.50 -3.37
N LEU A 20 0.66 -16.06 -3.24
CA LEU A 20 1.05 -16.95 -2.14
C LEU A 20 1.42 -16.18 -0.86
N ILE A 21 1.89 -14.95 -0.98
CA ILE A 21 2.31 -14.12 0.17
C ILE A 21 1.10 -13.49 0.88
N MET A 22 0.04 -13.14 0.14
CA MET A 22 -1.14 -12.48 0.70
C MET A 22 -2.13 -13.46 1.36
N ASN A 23 -2.65 -13.10 2.53
CA ASN A 23 -3.78 -13.81 3.15
C ASN A 23 -5.13 -13.42 2.49
N SER A 24 -6.20 -14.13 2.85
CA SER A 24 -7.55 -13.90 2.27
C SER A 24 -8.08 -12.47 2.50
N SER A 25 -7.76 -11.85 3.65
CA SER A 25 -8.18 -10.49 3.97
C SER A 25 -7.45 -9.45 3.12
N GLN A 26 -6.15 -9.63 2.91
CA GLN A 26 -5.32 -8.75 2.08
C GLN A 26 -5.73 -8.82 0.61
N ARG A 27 -6.02 -10.02 0.09
CA ARG A 27 -6.55 -10.18 -1.27
C ARG A 27 -7.89 -9.45 -1.46
N LYS A 28 -8.82 -9.57 -0.50
CA LYS A 28 -10.08 -8.81 -0.53
C LYS A 28 -9.85 -7.31 -0.47
N THR A 29 -8.85 -6.87 0.28
CA THR A 29 -8.45 -5.46 0.38
C THR A 29 -7.90 -4.96 -0.96
N LEU A 30 -7.03 -5.72 -1.62
CA LEU A 30 -6.53 -5.39 -2.96
C LEU A 30 -7.69 -5.22 -3.94
N VAL A 31 -8.59 -6.21 -4.03
CA VAL A 31 -9.77 -6.12 -4.90
C VAL A 31 -10.65 -4.90 -4.55
N ALA A 32 -10.85 -4.61 -3.27
CA ALA A 32 -11.64 -3.45 -2.83
C ALA A 32 -10.98 -2.11 -3.15
N ILE A 33 -9.64 -2.02 -3.16
CA ILE A 33 -8.93 -0.80 -3.59
C ILE A 33 -9.15 -0.52 -5.07
N PHE A 34 -9.22 -1.56 -5.89
CA PHE A 34 -9.42 -1.46 -7.35
C PHE A 34 -10.90 -1.46 -7.79
N SER A 35 -11.86 -1.59 -6.86
CA SER A 35 -13.29 -1.61 -7.21
C SER A 35 -13.80 -0.26 -7.73
N HIS A 36 -14.85 -0.31 -8.56
CA HIS A 36 -15.57 0.88 -9.05
C HIS A 36 -17.06 0.76 -8.67
N PRO A 37 -17.63 1.69 -7.87
CA PRO A 37 -17.00 2.86 -7.27
C PRO A 37 -15.96 2.53 -6.18
N VAL A 38 -15.07 3.48 -5.89
CA VAL A 38 -14.06 3.36 -4.84
C VAL A 38 -14.75 3.16 -3.48
N ASN A 39 -14.39 2.08 -2.77
CA ASN A 39 -14.90 1.82 -1.44
C ASN A 39 -14.34 2.82 -0.43
N GLY A 40 -15.17 3.75 0.05
CA GLY A 40 -14.78 4.75 1.04
C GLY A 40 -14.77 4.26 2.49
N ASN A 41 -15.20 3.02 2.76
CA ASN A 41 -15.28 2.42 4.10
C ASN A 41 -14.15 1.38 4.33
N LEU A 42 -13.03 1.53 3.62
CA LEU A 42 -11.89 0.65 3.81
C LEU A 42 -11.10 1.11 5.05
N GLU A 43 -10.88 0.21 6.00
CA GLU A 43 -10.09 0.52 7.19
C GLU A 43 -8.61 0.71 6.83
N TRP A 44 -7.99 1.79 7.34
CA TRP A 44 -6.57 2.08 7.11
C TRP A 44 -5.65 0.88 7.44
N ARG A 45 -5.92 0.19 8.55
CA ARG A 45 -5.12 -0.98 8.99
C ARG A 45 -5.09 -2.10 7.94
N LYS A 46 -6.15 -2.26 7.15
CA LYS A 46 -6.21 -3.27 6.07
C LYS A 46 -5.30 -2.87 4.91
N ILE A 47 -5.28 -1.59 4.54
CA ILE A 47 -4.40 -1.04 3.50
C ILE A 47 -2.93 -1.16 3.94
N GLU A 48 -2.59 -0.75 5.16
CA GLU A 48 -1.24 -0.88 5.71
C GLU A 48 -0.79 -2.35 5.75
N SER A 49 -1.66 -3.27 6.20
CA SER A 49 -1.35 -4.70 6.20
C SER A 49 -1.12 -5.27 4.80
N LEU A 50 -1.87 -4.80 3.79
CA LEU A 50 -1.65 -5.19 2.39
C LEU A 50 -0.28 -4.73 1.90
N PHE A 51 0.09 -3.47 2.12
CA PHE A 51 1.41 -2.95 1.70
C PHE A 51 2.55 -3.75 2.30
N LEU A 52 2.50 -4.01 3.62
CA LEU A 52 3.53 -4.80 4.30
C LEU A 52 3.60 -6.23 3.75
N ALA A 53 2.46 -6.86 3.41
CA ALA A 53 2.45 -8.18 2.80
C ALA A 53 3.02 -8.20 1.37
N LEU A 54 2.90 -7.10 0.64
CA LEU A 54 3.52 -6.95 -0.69
C LEU A 54 5.03 -6.65 -0.61
N GLY A 55 5.60 -6.60 0.59
CA GLY A 55 7.03 -6.31 0.79
C GLY A 55 7.34 -4.82 0.90
N ALA A 56 6.32 -3.96 1.10
CA ALA A 56 6.57 -2.55 1.32
C ALA A 56 7.29 -2.32 2.65
N THR A 57 8.23 -1.38 2.67
CA THR A 57 8.81 -0.87 3.92
C THR A 57 8.08 0.39 4.35
N LYS A 58 8.00 0.63 5.66
CA LYS A 58 7.37 1.84 6.22
C LYS A 58 8.40 2.69 6.96
N ASP A 59 8.31 4.00 6.81
CA ASP A 59 9.02 5.00 7.60
C ASP A 59 8.00 5.83 8.39
N GLU A 60 8.19 5.92 9.70
CA GLU A 60 7.28 6.66 10.59
C GLU A 60 7.81 8.09 10.74
N GLY A 61 7.10 9.04 10.13
CA GLY A 61 7.42 10.45 10.22
C GLY A 61 6.98 11.08 11.54
N ALA A 62 7.16 12.40 11.67
CA ALA A 62 6.64 13.14 12.82
C ALA A 62 5.10 13.06 12.90
N GLY A 63 4.57 12.77 14.09
CA GLY A 63 3.14 12.70 14.35
C GLY A 63 2.46 11.51 13.67
N SER A 64 1.43 11.78 12.85
CA SER A 64 0.61 10.76 12.19
C SER A 64 1.04 10.47 10.75
N ALA A 65 2.17 11.02 10.29
CA ALA A 65 2.69 10.81 8.95
C ALA A 65 3.36 9.42 8.83
N VAL A 66 3.09 8.72 7.73
CA VAL A 66 3.71 7.44 7.41
C VAL A 66 4.03 7.39 5.92
N THR A 67 5.26 7.01 5.60
CA THR A 67 5.73 6.85 4.23
C THR A 67 5.91 5.37 3.93
N PHE A 68 5.44 4.92 2.76
CA PHE A 68 5.68 3.57 2.28
C PHE A 68 6.58 3.57 1.05
N PHE A 69 7.39 2.53 0.95
CA PHE A 69 8.23 2.26 -0.23
C PHE A 69 7.96 0.85 -0.74
N LEU A 70 7.65 0.71 -2.03
CA LEU A 70 7.40 -0.57 -2.70
C LEU A 70 7.86 -0.48 -4.16
N ASN A 71 8.68 -1.43 -4.62
CA ASN A 71 9.17 -1.48 -6.03
C ASN A 71 9.68 -0.12 -6.55
N ASP A 72 10.55 0.54 -5.80
CA ASP A 72 11.10 1.88 -6.06
C ASP A 72 10.08 3.03 -6.07
N GLN A 73 8.80 2.76 -5.77
CA GLN A 73 7.78 3.78 -5.59
C GLN A 73 7.70 4.23 -4.13
N ARG A 74 7.38 5.50 -3.94
CA ARG A 74 7.16 6.12 -2.64
C ARG A 74 5.74 6.66 -2.58
N ALA A 75 5.06 6.45 -1.45
CA ALA A 75 3.81 7.13 -1.15
C ALA A 75 3.76 7.59 0.31
N ASP A 76 3.38 8.85 0.50
CA ASP A 76 3.23 9.47 1.81
C ASP A 76 1.75 9.51 2.20
N PHE A 77 1.42 9.07 3.41
CA PHE A 77 0.07 9.06 3.95
C PHE A 77 0.02 9.69 5.32
N HIS A 78 -1.15 10.23 5.67
CA HIS A 78 -1.48 10.64 7.03
C HIS A 78 -2.46 9.64 7.63
N ARG A 79 -2.07 9.02 8.75
CA ARG A 79 -2.93 8.14 9.53
C ARG A 79 -4.13 8.95 10.02
N PRO A 80 -5.36 8.41 9.89
CA PRO A 80 -6.53 9.10 10.44
C PRO A 80 -6.47 9.19 11.97
N HIS A 81 -6.66 10.39 12.50
CA HIS A 81 -7.19 10.61 13.86
C HIS A 81 -8.71 10.86 13.75
N PRO A 82 -9.50 10.63 14.80
CA PRO A 82 -10.12 9.36 15.22
C PRO A 82 -11.19 8.78 14.26
N GLN A 83 -11.37 9.28 13.03
CA GLN A 83 -12.30 8.68 12.06
C GLN A 83 -11.69 7.43 11.42
N LYS A 84 -12.21 6.25 11.76
CA LYS A 84 -11.67 4.91 11.39
C LYS A 84 -11.64 4.62 9.88
N GLU A 85 -12.33 5.42 9.07
CA GLU A 85 -12.53 5.19 7.65
C GLU A 85 -11.43 5.87 6.81
N ALA A 86 -10.88 5.13 5.83
CA ALA A 86 -10.07 5.74 4.80
C ALA A 86 -10.97 6.61 3.91
N LEU A 87 -11.02 7.90 4.21
CA LEU A 87 -11.58 8.92 3.34
C LEU A 87 -11.19 8.59 1.89
N LYS A 88 -12.16 8.52 0.97
CA LYS A 88 -12.03 7.98 -0.41
C LYS A 88 -10.73 8.38 -1.14
N TYR A 89 -10.18 9.55 -0.84
CA TYR A 89 -8.88 10.01 -1.35
C TYR A 89 -7.72 9.08 -0.97
N ARG A 90 -7.67 8.53 0.25
CA ARG A 90 -6.61 7.60 0.69
C ARG A 90 -6.66 6.29 -0.08
N VAL A 91 -7.86 5.80 -0.37
CA VAL A 91 -8.05 4.58 -1.17
C VAL A 91 -7.61 4.81 -2.61
N LYS A 92 -7.88 5.99 -3.18
CA LYS A 92 -7.34 6.38 -4.49
C LYS A 92 -5.81 6.48 -4.47
N ALA A 93 -5.22 7.14 -3.48
CA ALA A 93 -3.76 7.23 -3.33
C ALA A 93 -3.11 5.84 -3.15
N ALA A 94 -3.78 4.93 -2.42
CA ALA A 94 -3.34 3.55 -2.28
C ALA A 94 -3.40 2.79 -3.62
N ARG A 95 -4.44 3.03 -4.43
CA ARG A 95 -4.53 2.45 -5.78
C ARG A 95 -3.40 2.95 -6.66
N GLU A 96 -3.20 4.26 -6.75
CA GLU A 96 -2.13 4.87 -7.56
C GLU A 96 -0.75 4.36 -7.13
N PHE A 97 -0.51 4.21 -5.82
CA PHE A 97 0.73 3.65 -5.30
C PHE A 97 0.95 2.20 -5.76
N LEU A 98 -0.08 1.35 -5.71
CA LEU A 98 -0.01 -0.03 -6.16
C LEU A 98 0.16 -0.14 -7.68
N GLU A 99 -0.57 0.66 -8.46
CA GLU A 99 -0.45 0.73 -9.92
C GLU A 99 0.98 1.14 -10.34
N ASN A 100 1.53 2.18 -9.72
CA ASN A 100 2.90 2.63 -9.98
C ASN A 100 3.94 1.57 -9.57
N ALA A 101 3.64 0.78 -8.54
CA ALA A 101 4.48 -0.34 -8.11
C ALA A 101 4.31 -1.60 -8.99
N GLY A 102 3.47 -1.54 -10.04
CA GLY A 102 3.19 -2.66 -10.93
C GLY A 102 2.32 -3.76 -10.31
N ILE A 103 1.58 -3.45 -9.23
CA ILE A 103 0.69 -4.37 -8.54
C ILE A 103 -0.76 -4.09 -8.95
N THR A 104 -1.36 -5.05 -9.65
CA THR A 104 -2.78 -5.07 -9.98
C THR A 104 -3.40 -6.38 -9.50
N PRO A 105 -4.72 -6.43 -9.20
CA PRO A 105 -5.40 -7.64 -8.77
C PRO A 105 -5.42 -8.76 -9.82
#